data_AF-A0A431LLI8-F1
#
_entry.id   AF-A0A431LLI8-F1
#
_cell.length_a   1.000
_cell.length_b   1.000
_cell.length_c   1.000
_cell.angle_alpha   90.00
_cell.angle_beta   90.00
_cell.angle_gamma   90.00
#
_symmetry.space_group_name_H-M   'P 1'
#
loop_
_entity.id
_entity.type
_entity.pdbx_description
1 polymer ?
#
loop_
_entity_poly.entity_id
_entity_poly.type
_entity_poly.pdbx_seq_one_letter_code
_entity_poly.pdbx_strand_id
1 'polypeptide(L)' 'MSLPYVILLVLEAILGLAMVGLILLHQPKGEGMGGIGSGATMFSGKRGAEAGLDRLTWTIVGLFLTVCTILGFGLVK' A
#
# COMPACT_ATOMS: atom_id res chain seq x y z
N MET A 1 3.79 -1.12 -29.39
CA MET A 1 3.75 -0.71 -27.97
C MET A 1 3.98 0.78 -27.96
N SER A 2 2.97 1.58 -27.62
CA SER A 2 3.19 3.02 -27.54
C SER A 2 4.10 3.37 -26.37
N LEU A 3 4.79 4.51 -26.46
CA LEU A 3 5.59 5.04 -25.37
C LEU A 3 4.80 5.14 -24.04
N PRO A 4 3.55 5.68 -24.00
CA PRO A 4 2.80 5.76 -22.74
C PRO A 4 2.47 4.37 -22.16
N TYR A 5 2.20 3.37 -23.00
CA TYR A 5 1.97 2.01 -22.53
C TYR A 5 3.19 1.43 -21.79
N VAL A 6 4.39 1.61 -22.35
CA VAL A 6 5.64 1.14 -21.72
C VAL A 6 5.90 1.87 -20.40
N ILE A 7 5.63 3.18 -20.34
CA ILE A 7 5.78 3.97 -19.11
C ILE A 7 4.86 3.43 -18.00
N LEU A 8 3.61 3.14 -18.32
CA LEU A 8 2.64 2.62 -17.35
C LEU A 8 3.05 1.23 -16.84
N LEU A 9 3.58 0.35 -17.71
CA LEU A 9 4.11 -0.96 -17.29
C LEU A 9 5.29 -0.82 -16.31
N VAL A 10 6.24 0.05 -16.62
CA VAL A 10 7.40 0.29 -15.74
C VAL A 10 6.94 0.89 -14.41
N LEU A 11 6.00 1.82 -14.45
CA LEU A 11 5.41 2.41 -13.24
C LEU A 11 4.72 1.36 -12.37
N GLU A 12 3.90 0.48 -12.97
CA GLU A 12 3.22 -0.61 -12.26
C GLU A 12 4.22 -1.54 -11.55
N ALA A 13 5.29 -1.92 -12.25
CA ALA A 13 6.34 -2.78 -11.69
C ALA A 13 7.06 -2.11 -10.50
N ILE A 14 7.39 -0.82 -10.60
CA ILE A 14 8.00 -0.05 -9.51
C ILE A 14 7.06 0.05 -8.32
N LEU A 15 5.78 0.34 -8.56
CA LEU A 15 4.76 0.42 -7.51
C LEU A 15 4.56 -0.91 -6.79
N GLY A 16 4.51 -2.01 -7.54
CA GLY A 16 4.42 -3.36 -6.97
C GLY A 16 5.63 -3.69 -6.09
N LEU A 17 6.83 -3.41 -6.56
CA LEU A 17 8.07 -3.62 -5.78
C LEU A 17 8.09 -2.75 -4.51
N ALA A 18 7.70 -1.49 -4.62
CA ALA A 18 7.57 -0.59 -3.48
C ALA A 18 6.54 -1.12 -2.47
N MET A 19 5.40 -1.62 -2.94
CA MET A 19 4.37 -2.22 -2.08
C MET A 19 4.90 -3.41 -1.28
N VAL A 20 5.62 -4.33 -1.94
CA VAL A 20 6.25 -5.48 -1.26
C VAL A 20 7.20 -4.98 -0.16
N GLY A 21 8.05 -4.00 -0.48
CA GLY A 21 8.93 -3.37 0.52
C GLY A 21 8.15 -2.80 1.70
N LEU A 22 7.14 -1.97 1.45
CA LEU A 22 6.33 -1.35 2.51
C LEU A 22 5.65 -2.37 3.41
N ILE A 23 5.08 -3.44 2.84
CA ILE A 23 4.40 -4.48 3.62
C ILE A 23 5.40 -5.18 4.55
N LEU A 24 6.61 -5.47 4.08
CA LEU A 24 7.67 -6.05 4.91
C LEU A 24 8.12 -5.11 6.04
N LEU A 25 8.01 -3.79 5.85
CA LEU A 25 8.30 -2.82 6.90
C LEU A 25 7.21 -2.75 7.98
N HIS A 26 5.99 -3.23 7.72
CA HIS A 26 4.93 -3.21 8.73
C HIS A 26 5.25 -4.20 9.84
N GLN A 27 5.28 -3.70 11.08
CA GLN A 27 5.32 -4.57 12.24
C GLN A 27 4.03 -5.42 12.30
N PRO A 28 4.10 -6.69 12.74
CA PRO A 28 2.90 -7.49 12.94
C PRO A 28 2.02 -6.78 13.96
N LYS A 29 0.87 -6.26 13.51
CA LYS A 29 -0.16 -5.65 14.36
C LYS A 29 -0.85 -6.77 15.13
N GLY A 30 -0.18 -7.22 16.19
CA GLY A 30 -0.66 -8.27 17.09
C GLY A 30 -1.74 -7.74 18.03
N GLU A 31 -2.97 -7.66 17.56
CA GLU A 31 -4.14 -7.54 18.46
C GLU A 31 -5.22 -8.60 18.16
N GLY A 32 -5.16 -9.28 17.01
CA GLY A 32 -6.09 -10.35 16.64
C GLY A 32 -7.56 -9.95 16.82
N MET A 33 -8.45 -10.93 17.01
CA MET A 33 -9.81 -10.68 17.50
C MET A 33 -9.85 -10.36 19.00
N GLY A 34 -8.73 -10.51 19.72
CA GLY A 34 -8.63 -10.26 21.16
C GLY A 34 -8.59 -8.78 21.54
N GLY A 35 -8.27 -7.87 20.61
CA GLY A 35 -8.37 -6.43 20.77
C GLY A 35 -9.77 -5.86 20.52
N ILE A 36 -10.69 -6.66 19.95
CA ILE A 36 -12.08 -6.26 19.71
C ILE A 36 -12.85 -6.42 21.03
N GLY A 37 -12.73 -5.43 21.92
CA GLY A 37 -13.50 -5.36 23.17
C GLY A 37 -12.71 -5.05 24.44
N SER A 38 -11.38 -5.03 24.40
CA SER A 38 -10.58 -4.59 25.56
C SER A 38 -10.62 -3.07 25.66
N GLY A 39 -11.54 -2.59 26.51
CA GLY A 39 -11.73 -1.18 26.77
C GLY A 39 -10.46 -0.50 27.24
N ALA A 40 -10.25 0.71 26.70
CA ALA A 40 -9.50 1.80 27.27
C ALA A 40 -8.05 1.53 27.71
N THR A 41 -7.15 2.40 27.25
CA THR A 41 -5.78 2.60 27.75
C THR A 41 -4.69 1.68 27.18
N MET A 42 -4.75 1.36 25.88
CA MET A 42 -3.51 1.16 25.12
C MET A 42 -2.82 2.53 24.99
N PHE A 43 -2.01 2.91 25.99
CA PHE A 43 -1.01 3.98 25.83
C PHE A 43 0.02 3.50 24.79
N SER A 44 -0.34 3.55 23.50
CA SER A 44 0.62 3.35 22.41
C SER A 44 1.43 4.64 22.26
N GLY A 45 2.27 4.91 23.26
CA GLY A 45 3.31 5.91 23.16
C GLY A 45 4.20 5.55 21.98
N LYS A 46 4.23 6.43 20.98
CA LYS A 46 5.02 6.39 19.73
C LYS A 46 4.36 5.62 18.56
N ARG A 47 3.49 6.27 17.78
CA ARG A 47 3.02 5.71 16.47
C ARG A 47 3.01 6.69 15.29
N GLY A 48 3.70 7.82 15.37
CA GLY A 48 3.79 8.74 14.22
C GLY A 48 4.41 8.09 12.97
N ALA A 49 5.46 7.29 13.16
CA ALA A 49 6.11 6.56 12.07
C ALA A 49 5.21 5.45 11.48
N GLU A 50 4.49 4.71 12.33
CA GLU A 50 3.55 3.67 11.87
C GLU A 50 2.35 4.27 11.14
N ALA A 51 1.77 5.35 11.66
CA ALA A 51 0.67 6.06 10.99
C ALA A 51 1.10 6.67 9.64
N GLY A 52 2.33 7.17 9.55
CA GLY A 52 2.93 7.64 8.31
C GLY A 52 3.13 6.51 7.30
N LEU A 53 3.66 5.36 7.76
CA LEU A 53 3.89 4.18 6.93
C LEU A 53 2.56 3.58 6.41
N ASP A 54 1.53 3.52 7.26
CA ASP A 54 0.18 3.09 6.87
C ASP A 54 -0.39 4.00 5.77
N ARG A 55 -0.31 5.32 5.96
CA ARG A 55 -0.83 6.29 4.98
C ARG A 55 -0.08 6.22 3.65
N LEU A 56 1.25 6.07 3.70
CA LEU A 56 2.08 5.89 2.51
C LEU A 56 1.68 4.61 1.76
N THR A 57 1.47 3.52 2.48
CA THR A 57 1.10 2.23 1.89
C THR A 57 -0.26 2.29 1.23
N TRP A 58 -1.27 2.87 1.88
CA TRP A 58 -2.57 3.10 1.26
C TRP A 58 -2.50 3.96 0.00
N THR A 59 -1.63 4.97 0.00
CA THR A 59 -1.41 5.82 -1.18
C THR A 59 -0.82 5.00 -2.33
N ILE A 60 0.19 4.18 -2.06
CA ILE A 60 0.85 3.35 -3.08
C ILE A 60 -0.09 2.25 -3.59
N VAL A 61 -0.89 1.62 -2.70
CA VAL A 61 -1.93 0.65 -3.08
C VAL A 61 -2.95 1.29 -4.03
N GLY A 62 -3.47 2.47 -3.68
CA GLY A 62 -4.44 3.18 -4.53
C GLY A 62 -3.86 3.52 -5.91
N LEU A 63 -2.61 3.97 -5.96
CA LEU A 63 -1.93 4.27 -7.22
C LEU A 63 -1.69 3.00 -8.05
N PHE A 64 -1.22 1.91 -7.42
CA PHE A 64 -1.01 0.62 -8.06
C PHE A 64 -2.30 0.09 -8.70
N LEU A 65 -3.40 0.06 -7.94
CA LEU A 65 -4.70 -0.40 -8.45
C LEU A 65 -5.23 0.47 -9.59
N THR A 66 -5.00 1.78 -9.54
CA THR A 66 -5.36 2.71 -10.62
C THR A 66 -4.61 2.35 -11.90
N VAL A 67 -3.30 2.12 -11.80
CA VAL A 67 -2.46 1.75 -12.96
C VAL A 67 -2.86 0.36 -13.48
N CYS A 68 -3.04 -0.65 -12.62
CA CYS A 68 -3.52 -1.98 -13.01
C CYS A 68 -4.86 -1.92 -13.77
N THR A 69 -5.78 -1.06 -13.32
CA THR A 69 -7.08 -0.88 -13.99
C THR A 69 -6.89 -0.29 -15.39
N ILE A 70 -6.03 0.72 -15.54
CA ILE A 70 -5.77 1.36 -16.84
C ILE A 70 -5.15 0.36 -17.84
N LEU A 71 -4.14 -0.40 -17.43
CA LEU A 71 -3.53 -1.41 -18.31
C LEU A 71 -4.47 -2.61 -18.55
N GLY A 72 -5.09 -3.13 -17.49
CA GLY A 72 -5.90 -4.35 -17.54
C GLY A 72 -7.15 -4.20 -18.42
N PHE A 73 -7.81 -3.04 -18.39
CA PHE A 73 -8.94 -2.74 -19.28
C PHE A 73 -8.50 -2.28 -20.68
N GLY A 74 -7.20 -2.17 -20.96
CA GLY A 74 -6.68 -1.81 -22.28
C GLY A 74 -7.03 -0.38 -22.71
N LEU A 75 -7.16 0.53 -21.74
CA LEU A 75 -7.47 1.95 -21.98
C LEU A 75 -6.32 2.67 -22.73
N VAL A 76 -5.11 2.09 -22.69
CA VAL A 76 -3.91 2.57 -23.39
C VAL A 76 -3.28 1.39 -24.15
N LYS A 77 -2.78 1.61 -25.36
CA LYS A 77 -2.15 0.61 -26.26
C LYS A 77 -0.79 1.10 -26.75
#